data_AF-A0A521S7B3-F1
#
_entry.id   AF-A0A521S7B3-F1
#
_cell.length_a   1.000
_cell.length_b   1.000
_cell.length_c   1.000
_cell.angle_alpha   90.00
_cell.angle_beta   90.00
_cell.angle_gamma   90.00
#
_symmetry.space_group_name_H-M   'P 1'
#
loop_
_entity.id
_entity.type
_entity.pdbx_description
1 polymer ?
#
loop_
_entity_poly.entity_id
_entity_poly.type
_entity_poly.pdbx_seq_one_letter_code
_entity_poly.pdbx_strand_id
1 'polypeptide(L)' 'MEHAPVLTVSDIGQFAKEGGMVQLLTEQNRVRFAINVAVIERAGLKPSSQLLKLAQIVGGPMKE' A
#
# COMPACT_ATOMS: atom_id res chain seq x y z
N MET A 1 -23.91 -2.24 -9.76
CA MET A 1 -22.53 -1.95 -10.19
C MET A 1 -21.64 -2.75 -9.26
N GLU A 2 -21.07 -3.83 -9.78
CA GLU A 2 -20.36 -4.82 -8.98
C GLU A 2 -19.05 -4.25 -8.43
N HIS A 3 -18.73 -4.58 -7.18
CA HIS A 3 -17.51 -4.15 -6.50
C HIS A 3 -16.29 -4.74 -7.22
N ALA A 4 -15.69 -3.98 -8.14
CA ALA A 4 -14.43 -4.35 -8.75
C ALA A 4 -13.29 -4.22 -7.71
N PRO A 5 -12.38 -5.21 -7.61
CA PRO A 5 -11.23 -5.12 -6.72
C PRO A 5 -10.22 -4.12 -7.30
N VAL A 6 -10.39 -2.84 -7.00
CA VAL A 6 -9.56 -1.74 -7.52
C VAL A 6 -8.37 -1.46 -6.61
N LEU A 7 -7.20 -1.26 -7.21
CA LEU A 7 -6.00 -0.83 -6.51
C LEU A 7 -5.87 0.69 -6.60
N THR A 8 -5.87 1.39 -5.47
CA THR A 8 -5.65 2.85 -5.44
C THR A 8 -4.18 3.17 -5.21
N VAL A 9 -3.63 4.06 -6.03
CA VAL A 9 -2.23 4.50 -5.94
C VAL A 9 -2.19 6.03 -5.94
N SER A 10 -1.40 6.63 -5.05
CA SER A 10 -1.22 8.09 -5.00
C SER A 10 0.17 8.46 -4.49
N ASP A 11 0.71 9.61 -4.85
CA ASP A 11 1.95 10.19 -4.31
C ASP A 11 1.69 11.20 -3.18
N ILE A 12 0.42 11.41 -2.81
CA ILE A 12 0.04 12.28 -1.69
C ILE A 12 0.72 11.81 -0.40
N GLY A 13 1.27 12.77 0.35
CA GLY A 13 1.94 12.51 1.62
C GLY A 13 1.03 11.79 2.63
N GLN A 14 1.58 10.81 3.34
CA GLN A 14 0.86 9.95 4.31
C GLN A 14 -0.31 9.13 3.73
N PHE A 15 -0.57 9.13 2.42
CA PHE A 15 -1.71 8.44 1.80
C PHE A 15 -1.88 6.98 2.27
N ALA A 16 -0.80 6.19 2.27
CA ALA A 16 -0.89 4.79 2.69
C ALA A 16 -1.16 4.63 4.20
N LYS A 17 -0.73 5.58 5.03
CA LYS A 17 -0.99 5.57 6.47
C LYS A 17 -2.41 6.01 6.82
N GLU A 18 -3.00 6.90 6.01
CA GLU A 18 -4.34 7.44 6.23
C GLU A 18 -5.47 6.58 5.61
N GLY A 19 -5.14 5.40 5.09
CA GLY A 19 -6.11 4.44 4.59
C GLY A 19 -6.11 4.25 3.07
N GLY A 20 -5.19 4.88 2.35
CA GLY A 20 -4.88 4.53 0.97
C GLY A 20 -4.14 3.19 0.86
N MET A 21 -4.21 2.55 -0.31
CA MET A 21 -3.59 1.23 -0.51
C MET A 21 -2.09 1.32 -0.78
N VAL A 22 -1.68 2.10 -1.78
CA VAL A 22 -0.27 2.23 -2.19
C VAL A 22 0.10 3.70 -2.29
N GLN A 23 1.18 4.09 -1.62
CA GLN A 23 1.75 5.43 -1.74
C GLN A 23 3.05 5.36 -2.55
N LEU A 24 3.20 6.21 -3.58
CA LEU A 24 4.48 6.41 -4.25
C LEU A 24 5.35 7.37 -3.44
N LEU A 25 6.62 7.01 -3.30
CA LEU A 25 7.63 7.76 -2.55
C LEU A 25 8.78 8.08 -3.51
N THR A 26 9.38 9.26 -3.39
CA THR A 26 10.62 9.56 -4.09
C THR A 26 11.73 9.72 -3.05
N GLU A 27 12.68 8.79 -3.07
CA GLU A 27 13.82 8.77 -2.16
C GLU A 27 15.10 8.67 -2.98
N GLN A 28 16.08 9.53 -2.72
CA GLN A 28 17.38 9.49 -3.42
C GLN A 28 17.24 9.47 -4.94
N ASN A 29 16.29 10.25 -5.48
CA ASN A 29 15.97 10.31 -6.90
C ASN A 29 15.51 8.97 -7.51
N ARG A 30 14.95 8.07 -6.69
CA ARG A 30 14.35 6.80 -7.11
C ARG A 30 12.92 6.68 -6.57
N VAL A 31 12.04 6.11 -7.39
CA VAL A 31 10.68 5.79 -6.97
C VAL A 31 10.72 4.56 -6.06
N ARG A 32 10.19 4.71 -4.85
CA ARG A 32 9.82 3.64 -3.93
C ARG A 32 8.31 3.65 -3.73
N PHE A 33 7.81 2.70 -2.96
CA PHE A 33 6.41 2.64 -2.63
C PHE A 33 6.19 2.08 -1.23
N ALA A 34 5.17 2.62 -0.55
CA ALA A 34 4.64 2.09 0.68
C ALA A 34 3.31 1.38 0.42
N ILE A 35 3.06 0.29 1.16
CA ILE A 35 1.85 -0.53 1.01
C ILE A 35 1.16 -0.68 2.37
N ASN A 36 -0.14 -0.38 2.39
CA ASN A 36 -1.03 -0.72 3.49
C ASN A 36 -1.72 -2.06 3.22
N VAL A 37 -1.12 -3.14 3.74
CA VAL A 37 -1.59 -4.52 3.48
C VAL A 37 -3.03 -4.71 3.99
N ALA A 38 -3.36 -4.17 5.16
CA ALA A 38 -4.69 -4.31 5.75
C ALA A 38 -5.80 -3.72 4.87
N VAL A 39 -5.54 -2.58 4.21
CA VAL A 39 -6.51 -1.96 3.30
C VAL A 39 -6.63 -2.76 2.00
N ILE A 40 -5.51 -3.22 1.43
CA ILE A 40 -5.52 -4.04 0.20
C ILE A 40 -6.30 -5.34 0.41
N GLU A 41 -6.09 -6.02 1.53
CA GLU A 41 -6.81 -7.25 1.86
C GLU A 41 -8.32 -7.00 2.06
N ARG A 42 -8.70 -5.88 2.71
CA ARG A 42 -10.12 -5.47 2.84
C ARG A 42 -10.78 -5.15 1.50
N ALA A 43 -10.01 -4.72 0.51
CA ALA A 43 -10.48 -4.50 -0.86
C ALA A 43 -10.57 -5.80 -1.70
N GLY A 44 -10.31 -6.96 -1.10
CA GLY A 44 -10.34 -8.25 -1.78
C GLY A 44 -9.13 -8.50 -2.68
N LEU A 45 -8.08 -7.69 -2.55
CA LEU A 45 -6.83 -7.82 -3.30
C LEU A 45 -5.79 -8.57 -2.46
N LYS A 46 -4.99 -9.40 -3.13
CA LYS A 46 -3.88 -10.12 -2.49
C LYS A 46 -2.55 -9.66 -3.09
N PRO A 47 -1.72 -8.91 -2.35
CA PRO A 47 -0.42 -8.48 -2.86
C PRO A 47 0.51 -9.70 -2.99
N SER A 48 1.30 -9.73 -4.07
CA SER A 48 2.27 -10.81 -4.26
C SER A 48 3.43 -10.68 -3.27
N SER A 49 3.99 -11.81 -2.84
CA SER A 49 5.14 -11.80 -1.93
C SER A 49 6.36 -11.09 -2.53
N GLN A 50 6.49 -11.06 -3.87
CA GLN A 50 7.56 -10.32 -4.55
C GLN A 50 7.36 -8.81 -4.44
N LEU A 51 6.12 -8.32 -4.56
CA LEU A 51 5.79 -6.91 -4.37
C LEU A 51 6.07 -6.48 -2.93
N LEU A 52 5.67 -7.29 -1.94
CA LEU A 52 5.88 -7.00 -0.52
C LEU A 52 7.38 -6.92 -0.14
N LYS A 53 8.25 -7.70 -0.79
CA LYS A 53 9.71 -7.63 -0.57
C LYS A 53 10.32 -6.29 -0.94
N LEU A 54 9.70 -5.56 -1.86
CA LEU A 54 10.18 -4.27 -2.35
C LEU A 54 9.47 -3.08 -1.66
N ALA A 55 8.35 -3.34 -0.99
CA ALA A 55 7.49 -2.34 -0.39
C ALA A 55 7.96 -1.92 1.01
N GLN A 56 7.73 -0.66 1.36
CA GLN A 56 7.65 -0.24 2.76
C GLN A 56 6.26 -0.57 3.32
N ILE A 57 6.16 -1.53 4.24
CA ILE A 57 4.86 -1.89 4.83
C ILE A 57 4.44 -0.85 5.88
N VAL A 58 3.22 -0.34 5.78
CA VAL A 58 2.62 0.58 6.75
C VAL A 58 1.44 -0.07 7.46
N GLY A 59 1.23 0.28 8.73
CA GLY A 59 0.09 -0.20 9.51
C GLY A 59 0.14 -1.70 9.84
N GLY A 60 1.33 -2.30 9.96
CA GLY A 60 1.46 -3.64 10.52
C GLY A 60 0.84 -3.70 11.93
N PRO A 61 0.40 -4.88 12.40
CA PRO A 61 -0.15 -5.00 13.75
C PRO A 61 0.89 -4.41 14.72
N MET A 62 0.44 -3.51 15.60
CA MET A 62 1.19 -3.18 16.80
C MET A 62 1.52 -4.51 17.45
N LYS A 63 2.78 -4.92 17.36
CA LYS A 63 3.28 -6.05 18.13
C LYS A 63 3.27 -5.55 19.58
N GLU A 64 2.43 -6.16 20.41
CA GLU A 64 2.54 -6.09 21.87
C GLU A 64 3.95 -6.51 22.32
#